data_AF-A0A087U875-F1
#
_entry.id   AF-A0A087U875-F1
#
_cell.length_a   1.000
_cell.length_b   1.000
_cell.length_c   1.000
_cell.angle_alpha   90.00
_cell.angle_beta   90.00
_cell.angle_gamma   90.00
#
_symmetry.space_group_name_H-M   'P 1'
#
loop_
_entity.id
_entity.type
_entity.pdbx_description
1 polymer ?
#
loop_
_entity_poly.entity_id
_entity_poly.type
_entity_poly.pdbx_seq_one_letter_code
_entity_poly.pdbx_strand_id
1 'polypeptide(L)' 'MDEYQFDGFRFDGVTSMLYHHHGIGAGFSGDYNEYFGLATDTESVTYLMMANYMLKTLYPECVTIAE' A
#
# COMPACT_ATOMS: atom_id res chain seq x y z
N MET A 1 -10.89 13.77 4.15
CA MET A 1 -11.36 14.51 2.97
C MET A 1 -12.33 15.61 3.38
N ASP A 2 -13.18 15.34 4.36
CA ASP A 2 -14.18 16.30 4.84
C ASP A 2 -13.63 17.67 5.29
N GLU A 3 -12.52 17.68 6.04
CA GLU A 3 -12.00 18.96 6.58
C GLU A 3 -11.22 19.78 5.55
N TYR A 4 -10.34 19.12 4.79
CA TYR A 4 -9.37 19.79 3.91
C TYR A 4 -9.68 19.64 2.42
N GLN A 5 -10.74 18.91 2.06
CA GLN A 5 -11.25 18.75 0.70
C GLN A 5 -10.20 18.26 -0.33
N PHE A 6 -9.30 17.37 0.09
CA PHE A 6 -8.35 16.70 -0.83
C PHE A 6 -9.07 15.75 -1.79
N ASP A 7 -8.60 15.60 -3.03
CA ASP A 7 -9.20 14.65 -3.98
C ASP A 7 -8.61 13.23 -3.89
N GLY A 8 -7.61 13.02 -3.03
CA GLY A 8 -6.86 11.78 -2.99
C GLY A 8 -5.64 11.81 -2.09
N PHE A 9 -4.93 10.68 -2.07
CA PHE A 9 -3.72 10.48 -1.27
C PHE A 9 -2.63 9.74 -2.04
N ARG A 10 -1.37 10.07 -1.75
CA ARG A 10 -0.21 9.22 -2.06
C ARG A 10 0.24 8.58 -0.76
N PHE A 11 0.30 7.24 -0.74
CA PHE A 11 0.88 6.48 0.35
C PHE A 11 2.37 6.37 0.06
N ASP A 12 3.18 7.00 0.90
CA ASP A 12 4.62 7.04 0.76
C ASP A 12 5.27 5.81 1.42
N GLY A 13 6.32 5.27 0.79
CA GLY A 13 7.04 4.12 1.32
C GLY A 13 6.25 2.81 1.37
N VAL A 14 5.38 2.54 0.39
CA VAL A 14 4.58 1.29 0.33
C VAL A 14 5.49 0.07 0.24
N THR A 15 6.65 0.18 -0.42
CA THR A 15 7.66 -0.90 -0.40
C THR A 15 8.10 -1.25 1.03
N SER A 16 8.25 -0.26 1.91
CA SER A 16 8.62 -0.49 3.32
C SER A 16 7.50 -1.18 4.10
N MET A 17 6.24 -0.90 3.74
CA MET A 17 5.08 -1.53 4.36
C MET A 17 4.89 -2.98 3.88
N LEU A 18 5.09 -3.27 2.60
CA LEU A 18 4.74 -4.57 2.02
C LEU A 18 5.62 -5.73 2.48
N TYR A 19 6.82 -5.47 3.01
CA TYR A 19 7.79 -6.50 3.35
C TYR A 19 8.38 -6.30 4.73
N HIS A 20 8.57 -7.38 5.49
CA HIS A 20 9.20 -7.34 6.81
C HIS A 20 10.67 -6.87 6.76
N HIS A 21 11.36 -7.03 5.63
CA HIS A 21 12.69 -6.48 5.40
C HIS A 21 12.66 -5.06 4.82
N HIS A 22 11.49 -4.46 4.67
CA HIS A 22 11.26 -3.10 4.20
C HIS A 22 11.86 -2.77 2.81
N GLY A 23 12.08 -3.78 1.97
CA GLY A 23 12.81 -3.65 0.71
C GLY A 23 14.32 -3.34 0.86
N ILE A 24 14.86 -3.28 2.08
CA ILE A 24 16.26 -2.94 2.33
C ILE A 24 17.14 -4.18 2.10
N GLY A 25 18.14 -4.07 1.22
CA GLY A 25 19.04 -5.17 0.91
C GLY A 25 18.40 -6.34 0.14
N ALA A 26 17.16 -6.16 -0.33
CA ALA A 26 16.44 -7.10 -1.17
C ALA A 26 16.48 -6.63 -2.63
N GLY A 27 16.68 -7.57 -3.56
CA GLY A 27 16.52 -7.34 -4.99
C GLY A 27 15.16 -7.85 -5.45
N PHE A 28 14.52 -7.11 -6.37
CA PHE A 28 13.31 -7.54 -7.06
C PHE A 28 13.68 -7.85 -8.50
N SER A 29 13.95 -9.13 -8.78
CA SER A 29 14.25 -9.63 -10.13
C SER A 29 13.01 -9.77 -11.00
N GLY A 30 11.82 -9.78 -10.37
CA GLY A 30 10.54 -10.05 -11.03
C GLY A 30 10.05 -11.49 -10.83
N ASP A 31 10.80 -12.33 -10.09
CA ASP A 31 10.31 -13.63 -9.65
C ASP A 31 9.18 -13.44 -8.62
N TYR A 32 8.05 -14.10 -8.86
CA TYR A 32 6.85 -14.02 -8.02
C TYR A 32 7.12 -14.44 -6.57
N ASN A 33 8.10 -15.32 -6.33
CA ASN A 33 8.48 -15.73 -4.98
C ASN A 33 9.04 -14.58 -4.12
N GLU A 34 9.54 -13.52 -4.75
CA GLU A 34 10.03 -12.31 -4.06
C GLU A 34 8.88 -11.42 -3.58
N TYR A 35 7.70 -11.52 -4.21
CA TYR A 35 6.52 -10.73 -3.89
C TYR A 35 5.54 -11.46 -2.96
N PHE A 36 5.45 -12.79 -3.10
CA PHE A 36 4.47 -13.63 -2.41
C PHE A 36 5.18 -14.71 -1.60
N GLY A 37 5.45 -14.41 -0.33
CA GLY A 37 6.11 -15.35 0.58
C GLY A 37 6.04 -14.91 2.03
N LEU A 38 6.83 -15.55 2.89
CA LEU A 38 6.90 -15.22 4.33
C LEU A 38 7.53 -13.85 4.60
N ALA A 39 8.17 -13.25 3.60
CA ALA A 39 8.69 -11.89 3.68
C ALA A 39 7.60 -10.82 3.55
N THR A 40 6.46 -11.15 2.94
CA THR A 40 5.33 -10.23 2.74
C THR A 40 4.63 -9.98 4.07
N ASP A 41 4.47 -8.70 4.41
CA ASP A 41 3.73 -8.28 5.60
C ASP A 41 2.23 -8.23 5.30
N THR A 42 1.52 -9.28 5.73
CA THR A 42 0.07 -9.44 5.50
C THR A 42 -0.77 -8.45 6.31
N GLU A 43 -0.26 -7.95 7.44
CA GLU A 43 -0.97 -6.94 8.23
C GLU A 43 -0.97 -5.60 7.50
N SER A 44 0.19 -5.21 6.96
CA SER A 44 0.33 -4.02 6.12
C SER A 44 -0.49 -4.09 4.84
N VAL A 45 -0.52 -5.24 4.15
CA VAL A 45 -1.40 -5.46 2.98
C VAL A 45 -2.87 -5.30 3.38
N THR A 46 -3.29 -5.91 4.49
CA THR A 46 -4.67 -5.83 4.98
C THR A 46 -5.06 -4.39 5.30
N TYR A 47 -4.17 -3.64 5.94
CA TYR A 47 -4.38 -2.21 6.21
C TYR A 47 -4.60 -1.42 4.92
N LEU A 48 -3.72 -1.59 3.91
CA LEU A 48 -3.84 -0.87 2.64
C LEU A 48 -5.12 -1.24 1.89
N MET A 49 -5.54 -2.51 1.92
CA MET A 49 -6.82 -2.94 1.37
C MET A 49 -8.00 -2.25 2.05
N MET A 50 -8.03 -2.24 3.39
CA MET A 50 -9.11 -1.61 4.17
C MET A 50 -9.13 -0.09 3.99
N ALA A 51 -7.97 0.56 3.97
CA ALA A 51 -7.84 2.00 3.74
C ALA A 51 -8.38 2.39 2.35
N ASN A 52 -7.97 1.67 1.30
CA ASN A 52 -8.46 1.92 -0.05
C ASN A 52 -9.97 1.64 -0.19
N TYR A 53 -10.44 0.53 0.39
CA TYR A 53 -11.87 0.20 0.39
C TYR A 53 -12.71 1.29 1.07
N MET A 54 -12.28 1.74 2.26
CA MET A 54 -12.96 2.80 3.00
C MET A 54 -12.98 4.11 2.20
N LEU A 55 -11.82 4.53 1.68
CA LEU A 55 -11.71 5.78 0.90
C LEU A 55 -12.61 5.75 -0.32
N LYS A 56 -12.62 4.65 -1.08
CA LYS A 56 -13.44 4.52 -2.29
C LYS A 56 -14.94 4.39 -1.98
N THR A 57 -15.28 3.84 -0.81
CA THR A 57 -16.66 3.73 -0.34
C THR A 57 -17.22 5.09 0.08
N LEU A 58 -16.44 5.88 0.81
CA LEU A 58 -16.85 7.21 1.29
C LEU A 58 -16.77 8.27 0.18
N TYR A 59 -15.75 8.17 -0.68
CA TYR A 59 -15.48 9.14 -1.74
C TYR A 59 -15.20 8.39 -3.06
N PRO A 60 -16.24 8.11 -3.86
CA PRO A 60 -16.11 7.32 -5.08
C PRO A 60 -15.14 7.88 -6.11
N GLU A 61 -14.90 9.20 -6.12
CA GLU A 61 -13.95 9.85 -7.03
C GLU A 61 -12.52 9.95 -6.47
N CYS A 62 -12.29 9.51 -5.22
CA CYS A 62 -10.97 9.54 -4.60
C CYS A 62 -9.95 8.73 -5.42
N VAL A 63 -8.76 9.32 -5.59
CA VAL A 63 -7.59 8.69 -6.21
C VAL A 63 -6.54 8.38 -5.14
N THR A 64 -6.03 7.15 -5.16
CA THR A 64 -4.93 6.72 -4.29
C THR A 64 -3.74 6.26 -5.13
N ILE A 65 -2.54 6.62 -4.70
CA ILE A 65 -1.27 6.29 -5.38
C ILE A 65 -0.34 5.64 -4.36
N ALA A 66 0.39 4.59 -4.74
CA ALA A 66 1.42 3.94 -3.93
C ALA A 66 2.83 4.33 -4.42
N GLU A 67 3.72 4.68 -3.50
CA GLU A 67 5.16 4.93 -3.74
C GLU A 67 6.03 3.70 -3.41
#